data_AF-A0A191HSR2-F1
#
_entry.id   AF-A0A191HSR2-F1
#
_cell.length_a   1.000
_cell.length_b   1.000
_cell.length_c   1.000
_cell.angle_alpha   90.00
_cell.angle_beta   90.00
_cell.angle_gamma   90.00
#
_symmetry.space_group_name_H-M   'P 1'
#
loop_
_entity.id
_entity.type
_entity.pdbx_description
1 polymer ?
#
loop_
_entity_poly.entity_id
_entity_poly.type
_entity_poly.pdbx_seq_one_letter_code
_entity_poly.pdbx_strand_id
1 'polypeptide(L)'
;METQKSKIAAGLFGIFLGAFGVYNFYLGYTGKAAGQLSMTIVGLLTSCFGIGVLLIFAAEIWGLIKGILILTGSINTDARGINCKRLI
;
A
#
# COMPACT_ATOMS: atom_id res chain seq x y z
N MET A 1 -11.00 5.90 22.91
CA MET A 1 -10.68 4.52 22.50
C MET A 1 -10.14 4.59 21.08
N GLU A 2 -8.84 4.38 20.86
CA GLU A 2 -8.29 4.35 19.51
C GLU A 2 -8.84 3.12 18.76
N THR A 3 -9.53 3.36 17.64
CA THR A 3 -10.15 2.30 16.84
C THR A 3 -9.08 1.56 16.06
N GLN A 4 -8.88 0.28 16.39
CA GLN A 4 -7.93 -0.59 15.69
C GLN A 4 -8.32 -0.71 14.21
N LYS A 5 -7.37 -0.49 13.29
CA LYS A 5 -7.59 -0.64 11.84
C LYS A 5 -7.66 -2.13 11.45
N SER A 6 -8.45 -2.48 10.44
CA SER A 6 -8.60 -3.87 10.00
C SER A 6 -7.40 -4.30 9.15
N LYS A 7 -6.73 -5.36 9.60
CA LYS A 7 -5.54 -5.88 8.94
C LYS A 7 -5.85 -6.50 7.57
N ILE A 8 -7.00 -7.17 7.47
CA ILE A 8 -7.49 -7.76 6.21
C ILE A 8 -7.78 -6.64 5.20
N ALA A 9 -8.43 -5.55 5.63
CA ALA A 9 -8.71 -4.42 4.74
C ALA A 9 -7.40 -3.79 4.21
N ALA A 10 -6.42 -3.57 5.08
CA ALA A 10 -5.11 -3.05 4.68
C ALA A 10 -4.39 -3.99 3.68
N GLY A 11 -4.42 -5.30 3.91
CA GLY A 11 -3.85 -6.29 3.00
C GLY A 11 -4.57 -6.37 1.66
N LEU A 12 -5.90 -6.34 1.67
CA LEU A 12 -6.74 -6.35 0.47
C LEU A 12 -6.52 -5.08 -0.37
N PHE A 13 -6.40 -3.91 0.25
CA PHE A 13 -6.01 -2.69 -0.44
C PHE A 13 -4.60 -2.74 -1.01
N GLY A 14 -3.69 -3.50 -0.39
CA GLY A 14 -2.35 -3.75 -0.95
C GLY A 14 -2.39 -4.63 -2.20
N ILE A 15 -3.28 -5.62 -2.25
CA ILE A 15 -3.41 -6.54 -3.39
C ILE A 15 -4.16 -5.89 -4.55
N PHE A 16 -5.28 -5.21 -4.29
CA PHE A 16 -6.13 -4.64 -5.35
C PHE A 16 -5.74 -3.21 -5.76
N LEU A 17 -5.20 -2.42 -4.83
CA LEU A 17 -4.82 -1.02 -5.05
C LEU A 17 -3.34 -0.79 -4.70
N GLY A 18 -2.52 -1.81 -4.97
CA GLY A 18 -1.10 -1.86 -4.66
C GLY A 18 -0.31 -0.75 -5.34
N ALA A 19 -0.50 -0.57 -6.65
CA ALA A 19 0.16 0.53 -7.37
C ALA A 19 -0.27 1.91 -6.88
N PHE A 20 -1.50 2.08 -6.39
CA PHE A 20 -1.97 3.38 -5.88
C PHE A 20 -1.49 3.68 -4.45
N GLY A 21 -0.94 2.69 -3.73
CA GLY A 21 -0.44 2.89 -2.36
C GLY A 21 -1.54 3.14 -1.31
N VAL A 22 -2.79 2.76 -1.62
CA VAL A 22 -3.98 3.00 -0.76
C VAL A 22 -3.86 2.33 0.61
N TYR A 23 -3.17 1.20 0.68
CA TYR A 23 -2.88 0.52 1.95
C TYR A 23 -2.04 1.38 2.92
N ASN A 24 -1.12 2.22 2.42
CA ASN A 24 -0.35 3.14 3.26
C ASN A 24 -1.24 4.29 3.77
N PHE A 25 -2.18 4.79 2.96
CA PHE A 25 -3.19 5.76 3.42
C PHE A 25 -4.06 5.17 4.53
N TYR A 26 -4.50 3.91 4.37
CA TYR A 26 -5.33 3.22 5.35
C TYR A 26 -4.61 3.00 6.70
N LEU A 27 -3.32 2.70 6.64
CA LEU A 27 -2.45 2.55 7.82
C LEU A 27 -1.96 3.90 8.39
N GLY A 28 -2.34 5.04 7.79
CA GLY A 28 -1.95 6.38 8.27
C GLY A 28 -0.52 6.80 7.91
N TYR A 29 0.18 6.05 7.06
CA TYR A 29 1.51 6.41 6.57
C TYR A 29 1.43 7.43 5.42
N THR A 30 0.88 8.62 5.68
CA THR A 30 0.61 9.64 4.66
C THR A 30 1.84 10.03 3.84
N GLY A 31 3.03 10.13 4.46
CA GLY A 31 4.27 10.44 3.74
C GLY A 31 4.68 9.35 2.74
N LYS A 32 4.58 8.07 3.13
CA LYS A 32 4.86 6.94 2.23
C LYS A 32 3.77 6.81 1.16
N ALA A 33 2.52 7.05 1.54
CA ALA A 33 1.39 6.97 0.64
C ALA A 33 1.44 8.06 -0.44
N ALA A 34 1.78 9.30 -0.06
CA ALA A 34 1.98 10.41 -0.97
C ALA A 34 3.16 10.17 -1.92
N GLY A 35 4.27 9.61 -1.41
CA GLY A 35 5.42 9.25 -2.24
C GLY A 35 5.10 8.15 -3.26
N GLN A 36 4.30 7.15 -2.87
CA GLN A 36 3.86 6.10 -3.79
C GLN A 36 2.88 6.64 -4.83
N LEU A 37 1.94 7.50 -4.41
CA LEU A 37 0.98 8.14 -5.30
C LEU A 37 1.67 9.04 -6.33
N SER A 38 2.65 9.85 -5.91
CA SER A 38 3.43 10.69 -6.83
C SER A 38 4.28 9.85 -7.77
N MET A 39 4.88 8.73 -7.30
CA MET A 39 5.55 7.76 -8.16
C MET A 39 4.62 7.20 -9.23
N THR A 40 3.38 6.83 -8.87
CA THR A 40 2.41 6.27 -9.82
C THR A 40 1.93 7.31 -10.81
N ILE A 41 1.76 8.57 -10.41
CA ILE A 41 1.42 9.69 -11.30
C ILE A 41 2.57 9.96 -12.28
N VAL A 42 3.82 10.03 -11.79
CA VAL A 42 5.01 10.22 -12.63
C VAL A 42 5.23 9.02 -13.55
N GLY A 43 5.03 7.80 -13.06
CA GLY A 43 5.05 6.56 -13.84
C GLY A 43 4.01 6.58 -14.95
N LEU A 44 2.79 7.06 -14.67
CA LEU A 44 1.73 7.21 -15.67
C LEU A 44 2.08 8.28 -16.72
N LEU A 45 2.63 9.43 -16.31
CA LEU A 45 3.09 10.47 -17.24
C LEU A 45 4.23 9.96 -18.14
N THR A 46 5.15 9.19 -17.56
CA THR A 46 6.29 8.59 -18.28
C THR A 46 5.87 7.34 -19.07
N SER A 47 4.66 6.81 -18.84
CA SER A 47 4.10 5.68 -19.60
C SER A 47 3.84 6.05 -21.05
N CYS A 48 3.66 7.34 -21.35
CA CYS A 48 3.54 7.83 -22.72
C CYS A 48 4.81 7.55 -23.56
N PHE A 49 5.97 7.41 -22.91
CA PHE A 49 7.25 7.04 -23.53
C PHE A 49 7.54 5.52 -23.45
N GLY A 50 6.56 4.69 -23.05
CA GLY A 50 6.69 3.23 -22.92
C GLY A 50 7.42 2.73 -21.66
N ILE A 51 8.29 3.56 -21.06
CA ILE A 51 9.07 3.22 -19.86
C ILE A 51 8.19 3.15 -18.60
N GLY A 52 7.11 3.95 -18.54
CA GLY A 52 6.22 3.98 -17.38
C GLY A 52 5.45 2.68 -17.11
N VAL A 53 5.23 1.84 -18.13
CA VAL A 53 4.55 0.54 -17.96
C VAL A 53 5.36 -0.37 -17.04
N LEU A 54 6.69 -0.38 -17.17
CA LEU A 54 7.59 -1.16 -16.32
C LEU A 54 7.57 -0.67 -14.87
N LEU A 55 7.48 0.65 -14.66
CA LEU A 55 7.37 1.25 -13.33
C LEU A 55 6.04 0.92 -12.65
N ILE A 56 4.93 0.96 -13.39
CA ILE A 56 3.60 0.60 -12.86
C ILE A 56 3.56 -0.88 -12.49
N PHE A 57 4.09 -1.78 -13.33
CA PHE A 57 4.20 -3.20 -13.00
C PHE A 57 5.05 -3.45 -11.75
N ALA A 58 6.19 -2.76 -11.61
CA ALA A 58 7.01 -2.86 -10.41
C ALA A 58 6.27 -2.34 -9.16
N ALA A 59 5.50 -1.26 -9.29
CA ALA A 59 4.69 -0.70 -8.21
C ALA A 59 3.54 -1.64 -7.79
N GLU A 60 2.89 -2.32 -8.74
CA GLU A 60 1.88 -3.36 -8.45
C GLU A 60 2.49 -4.54 -7.70
N ILE A 61 3.62 -5.07 -8.17
CA ILE A 61 4.33 -6.17 -7.51
C ILE A 61 4.73 -5.78 -6.09
N TRP A 62 5.24 -4.57 -5.90
CA TRP A 62 5.58 -4.05 -4.58
C TRP A 62 4.36 -3.96 -3.65
N GLY A 63 3.23 -3.45 -4.17
CA GLY A 63 1.96 -3.40 -3.47
C GLY A 63 1.45 -4.78 -3.06
N LEU A 64 1.55 -5.77 -3.95
CA LEU A 64 1.16 -7.16 -3.71
C LEU A 64 2.02 -7.80 -2.60
N ILE A 65 3.34 -7.62 -2.65
CA ILE A 65 4.27 -8.10 -1.60
C ILE A 65 3.88 -7.48 -0.24
N LYS A 66 3.65 -6.16 -0.20
CA LYS A 66 3.21 -5.45 1.01
C LYS A 66 1.86 -5.94 1.52
N GLY A 67 0.90 -6.14 0.62
CA GLY A 67 -0.42 -6.67 0.94
C GLY A 67 -0.34 -8.04 1.61
N ILE A 68 0.45 -8.96 1.03
CA ILE A 68 0.70 -10.28 1.61
C ILE A 68 1.45 -10.19 2.94
N LEU A 69 2.45 -9.32 3.07
CA LEU A 69 3.16 -9.10 4.35
C LEU A 69 2.23 -8.60 5.47
N ILE A 70 1.26 -7.77 5.13
CA ILE A 70 0.23 -7.29 6.07
C ILE A 70 -0.71 -8.44 6.45
N LEU A 71 -1.14 -9.27 5.48
CA LEU A 71 -2.03 -10.42 5.75
C LEU A 71 -1.35 -11.49 6.59
N THR A 72 -0.12 -11.86 6.25
CA THR A 72 0.71 -12.82 7.01
C THR A 72 1.10 -12.29 8.39
N GLY A 73 1.03 -10.96 8.58
CA GLY A 73 1.33 -10.32 9.84
C GLY A 73 2.80 -10.07 10.11
N SER A 74 3.63 -10.11 9.07
CA SER A 74 4.96 -9.53 9.14
C SER A 74 4.87 -8.00 9.37
N ILE A 75 3.86 -7.35 8.80
CA ILE A 75 3.52 -5.94 9.06
C ILE A 75 2.21 -5.89 9.85
N ASN A 76 2.28 -5.46 11.10
CA ASN A 76 1.15 -5.48 12.03
C ASN A 76 0.73 -4.09 12.53
N THR A 77 1.51 -3.06 12.22
CA THR A 77 1.44 -1.79 12.96
C THR A 77 1.07 -0.64 12.04
N ASP A 78 0.09 0.16 12.46
CA ASP A 78 -0.27 1.42 11.80
C ASP A 78 0.75 2.53 12.12
N ALA A 79 0.61 3.69 11.47
CA ALA A 79 1.51 4.84 11.67
C ALA A 79 1.47 5.43 13.09
N ARG A 80 0.51 5.03 13.92
CA ARG A 80 0.37 5.45 15.32
C ARG A 80 0.94 4.42 16.29
N GLY A 81 1.61 3.38 15.78
CA GLY A 81 2.16 2.32 16.63
C GLY A 81 1.10 1.33 17.12
N ILE A 82 -0.12 1.41 16.59
CA ILE A 82 -1.24 0.58 17.03
C ILE A 82 -1.30 -0.67 16.17
N ASN A 83 -1.43 -1.83 16.82
CA ASN A 83 -1.58 -3.08 16.10
C ASN A 83 -2.89 -3.09 15.32
N CYS A 84 -2.86 -3.60 14.09
CA CYS A 84 -4.07 -3.81 13.32
C CYS A 84 -4.87 -4.95 13.93
N LYS A 85 -6.19 -4.80 14.02
CA LYS A 85 -7.07 -5.81 14.60
C LYS A 85 -6.92 -7.10 13.81
N ARG A 86 -6.39 -8.13 14.49
CA ARG A 86 -6.37 -9.50 14.02
C ARG A 86 -7.76 -10.08 14.31
N LEU A 87 -8.51 -10.40 13.25
CA LEU A 87 -9.88 -10.93 13.32
C LEU A 87 -9.92 -12.47 13.49
N ILE A 88 -8.76 -13.12 13.62
CA ILE A 88 -8.58 -14.57 13.79
C ILE A 88 -7.64 -14.88 14.95
#